data_AF-A0A2N7C903-F1
#
_entry.id   AF-A0A2N7C903-F1
#
_cell.length_a   1.000
_cell.length_b   1.000
_cell.length_c   1.000
_cell.angle_alpha   90.00
_cell.angle_beta   90.00
_cell.angle_gamma   90.00
#
_symmetry.space_group_name_H-M   'P 1'
#
loop_
_entity.id
_entity.type
_entity.pdbx_description
1 polymer ?
#
loop_
_entity_poly.entity_id
_entity_poly.type
_entity_poly.pdbx_seq_one_letter_code
_entity_poly.pdbx_strand_id
1 'polypeptide(L)'
;MARSTVLQATIKGPLEQDFRKFKKREGLTDADAVRQLLTLALRIKLNDSDDERPSNRELMEEIYRVVRGSSAIGEVIHGQTFDGEKLYRDQKDSKPVRQQVKADIDKKVEAYLSGEKKG
;
A
#
# COMPACT_ATOMS: atom_id res chain seq x y z
N MET A 1 37.07 -14.82 -1.62
CA MET A 1 36.05 -13.85 -1.18
C MET A 1 36.34 -12.51 -1.85
N ALA A 2 35.45 -12.00 -2.69
CA ALA A 2 35.65 -10.71 -3.35
C ALA A 2 35.63 -9.59 -2.29
N ARG A 3 36.61 -8.69 -2.33
CA ARG A 3 36.63 -7.52 -1.44
C ARG A 3 35.42 -6.65 -1.72
N SER A 4 34.76 -6.17 -0.67
CA SER A 4 33.69 -5.18 -0.79
C SER A 4 34.24 -3.89 -1.40
N THR A 5 33.56 -3.35 -2.41
CA THR A 5 33.88 -2.04 -2.97
C THR A 5 33.51 -0.95 -1.98
N VAL A 6 34.47 -0.11 -1.62
CA VAL A 6 34.24 1.07 -0.77
C VAL A 6 33.95 2.27 -1.66
N LEU A 7 32.82 2.93 -1.43
CA LEU A 7 32.43 4.14 -2.15
C LEU A 7 32.64 5.34 -1.22
N GLN A 8 33.32 6.38 -1.71
CA GLN A 8 33.49 7.65 -1.02
C GLN A 8 32.94 8.76 -1.90
N ALA A 9 31.92 9.45 -1.41
CA ALA A 9 31.31 10.59 -2.07
C ALA A 9 31.04 11.68 -1.05
N THR A 10 31.44 12.91 -1.37
CA THR A 10 31.19 14.07 -0.53
C THR A 10 29.78 14.57 -0.78
N ILE A 11 28.94 14.55 0.25
CA ILE A 11 27.63 15.21 0.24
C ILE A 11 27.77 16.60 0.86
N LYS A 12 27.10 17.60 0.27
CA LYS A 12 27.12 18.99 0.74
C LYS A 12 25.73 19.61 0.63
N GLY A 13 25.51 20.67 1.41
CA GLY A 13 24.29 21.48 1.31
C GLY A 13 23.04 20.71 1.75
N PRO A 14 21.90 20.84 1.04
CA PRO A 14 20.63 20.21 1.45
C PRO A 14 20.73 18.69 1.63
N LEU A 15 21.47 18.00 0.75
CA LEU A 15 21.64 16.55 0.82
C LEU A 15 22.32 16.10 2.13
N GLU A 16 23.27 16.89 2.62
CA GLU A 16 23.92 16.62 3.90
C GLU A 16 22.94 16.78 5.07
N GLN A 17 22.09 17.80 5.03
CA GLN A 17 21.07 18.04 6.06
C GLN A 17 20.03 16.92 6.09
N ASP A 18 19.53 16.52 4.92
CA ASP A 18 18.56 15.44 4.79
C ASP A 18 19.15 14.10 5.23
N PHE A 19 20.39 13.81 4.85
CA PHE A 19 21.10 12.62 5.30
C PHE A 19 21.24 12.57 6.83
N ARG A 20 21.65 13.69 7.45
CA ARG A 20 21.75 13.79 8.92
C ARG A 20 20.39 13.58 9.60
N LYS A 21 19.31 14.13 9.03
CA LYS A 21 17.94 13.99 9.55
C LYS A 21 17.47 12.53 9.45
N PHE A 22 17.65 11.90 8.30
CA PHE A 22 17.32 10.48 8.10
C PHE A 22 18.08 9.60 9.09
N LYS A 23 19.40 9.75 9.15
CA LYS A 23 20.25 8.99 10.07
C LYS A 23 19.79 9.10 11.52
N LYS A 24 19.51 10.34 11.97
CA LYS A 24 19.06 10.61 13.34
C LYS A 24 17.70 9.96 13.63
N ARG A 25 16.77 9.98 12.66
CA ARG A 25 15.44 9.38 12.82
C ARG A 25 15.49 7.87 12.95
N GLU A 26 16.35 7.22 12.17
CA GLU A 26 16.45 5.76 12.11
C GLU A 26 17.47 5.18 13.10
N GLY A 27 18.25 6.02 13.79
CA GLY A 27 19.27 5.56 14.76
C GLY A 27 20.43 4.80 14.12
N LEU A 28 20.79 5.13 12.87
CA LEU A 28 21.74 4.36 12.07
C LEU A 28 23.17 4.92 12.11
N THR A 29 24.14 4.06 11.77
CA THR A 29 25.50 4.49 11.43
C THR A 29 25.52 5.15 10.04
N ASP A 30 26.56 5.92 9.74
CA ASP A 30 26.72 6.52 8.41
C ASP A 30 26.76 5.45 7.31
N ALA A 31 27.46 4.34 7.56
CA ALA A 31 27.57 3.24 6.62
C ALA A 31 26.23 2.55 6.35
N ASP A 32 25.42 2.31 7.40
CA ASP A 32 24.13 1.65 7.24
C ASP A 32 23.10 2.58 6.59
N ALA A 33 23.11 3.87 6.95
CA ALA A 33 22.26 4.87 6.31
C ALA A 33 22.58 5.01 4.82
N VAL A 34 23.86 5.09 4.45
CA VAL A 34 24.28 5.13 3.04
C VAL A 34 23.88 3.84 2.32
N ARG A 35 24.09 2.68 2.93
CA ARG A 35 23.72 1.39 2.31
C ARG A 35 22.22 1.33 2.04
N GLN A 36 21.38 1.67 3.01
CA GLN A 36 19.93 1.66 2.84
C GLN A 36 19.46 2.62 1.75
N LEU A 37 19.94 3.87 1.78
CA LEU A 37 19.55 4.88 0.80
C LEU A 37 20.03 4.50 -0.61
N LEU A 38 21.26 3.99 -0.74
CA LEU A 38 21.80 3.55 -2.02
C LEU A 38 21.04 2.32 -2.55
N THR A 39 20.69 1.36 -1.70
CA THR A 39 19.86 0.21 -2.08
C THR A 39 18.49 0.66 -2.59
N LEU A 40 17.85 1.60 -1.89
CA LEU A 40 16.56 2.14 -2.33
C LEU A 40 16.68 2.87 -3.68
N ALA A 41 17.69 3.73 -3.82
CA ALA A 41 17.91 4.50 -5.04
C ALA A 41 18.20 3.58 -6.24
N LEU A 42 19.04 2.56 -6.06
CA LEU A 42 19.33 1.58 -7.10
C LEU A 42 18.10 0.74 -7.44
N ARG A 43 17.29 0.32 -6.45
CA ARG A 43 16.04 -0.38 -6.73
C ARG A 43 15.11 0.47 -7.58
N ILE A 44 14.96 1.76 -7.28
CA ILE A 44 14.13 2.66 -8.09
C ILE A 44 14.72 2.77 -9.50
N LYS A 45 16.01 3.08 -9.61
CA LYS A 45 16.65 3.36 -10.91
C LYS A 45 16.82 2.14 -11.81
N LEU A 46 17.05 0.96 -11.24
CA LEU A 46 17.20 -0.28 -12.00
C LEU A 46 15.86 -0.97 -12.26
N ASN A 47 14.86 -0.82 -11.39
CA ASN A 47 13.51 -1.29 -11.72
C ASN A 47 12.84 -0.40 -12.77
N ASP A 48 13.15 0.91 -12.81
CA ASP A 48 12.68 1.81 -13.86
C ASP A 48 13.30 1.51 -15.25
N SER A 49 14.40 0.73 -15.33
CA SER A 49 15.14 0.52 -16.58
C SER A 49 14.91 -0.82 -17.28
N ASP A 50 14.46 -1.88 -16.58
CA ASP A 50 14.39 -3.24 -17.17
C ASP A 50 13.18 -4.10 -16.73
N ASP A 51 12.22 -3.57 -15.96
CA ASP A 51 11.03 -4.34 -15.54
C ASP A 51 9.77 -3.82 -16.24
N GLU A 52 9.28 -4.54 -17.25
CA GLU A 52 7.98 -4.25 -17.92
C GLU A 52 6.77 -4.47 -17.00
N ARG A 53 6.99 -4.98 -15.79
CA ARG A 53 5.91 -5.18 -14.81
C ARG A 53 5.45 -3.85 -14.25
N PRO A 54 4.14 -3.66 -14.04
CA PRO A 54 3.61 -2.43 -13.48
C PRO A 54 4.21 -2.14 -12.11
N SER A 55 4.61 -0.89 -11.89
CA SER A 55 5.09 -0.43 -10.60
C SER A 55 4.00 -0.56 -9.52
N ASN A 56 4.41 -0.61 -8.25
CA ASN A 56 3.45 -0.62 -7.13
C ASN A 56 2.46 0.56 -7.19
N ARG A 57 2.89 1.69 -7.74
CA ARG A 57 2.02 2.85 -7.94
C ARG A 57 0.96 2.57 -9.01
N GLU A 58 1.37 2.08 -10.17
CA GLU A 58 0.45 1.75 -11.27
C GLU A 58 -0.53 0.64 -10.87
N LEU A 59 -0.07 -0.36 -10.11
CA LEU A 59 -0.93 -1.38 -9.51
C LEU A 59 -1.97 -0.77 -8.57
N MET A 60 -1.57 0.16 -7.70
CA MET A 60 -2.50 0.83 -6.78
C MET A 60 -3.51 1.72 -7.52
N GLU A 61 -3.08 2.42 -8.58
CA GLU A 61 -3.96 3.23 -9.42
C GLU A 61 -5.00 2.36 -10.16
N GLU A 62 -4.59 1.20 -10.68
CA GLU A 62 -5.50 0.26 -11.34
C GLU A 62 -6.46 -0.42 -10.34
N ILE A 63 -5.97 -0.83 -9.15
CA ILE A 63 -6.82 -1.35 -8.07
C ILE A 63 -7.89 -0.31 -7.69
N TYR A 64 -7.51 0.96 -7.53
CA TYR A 64 -8.46 2.02 -7.21
C TYR A 64 -9.52 2.19 -8.31
N ARG A 65 -9.12 2.18 -9.58
CA ARG A 65 -10.04 2.24 -10.72
C ARG A 65 -11.03 1.08 -10.71
N VAL A 66 -10.56 -0.15 -10.54
CA VAL A 66 -11.41 -1.37 -10.51
C VAL A 66 -12.38 -1.33 -9.34
N VAL A 67 -11.92 -0.97 -8.14
CA VAL A 67 -12.77 -0.85 -6.95
C VAL A 67 -13.84 0.23 -7.17
N ARG A 68 -13.48 1.39 -7.72
CA ARG A 68 -14.45 2.47 -7.97
C ARG A 68 -15.50 2.06 -9.01
N GLY A 69 -15.08 1.38 -10.09
CA GLY A 69 -15.99 0.86 -11.10
C GLY A 69 -16.95 -0.19 -10.54
N SER A 70 -16.44 -1.13 -9.73
CA SER A 70 -17.24 -2.16 -9.07
C SER A 70 -18.27 -1.57 -8.11
N SER A 71 -17.87 -0.57 -7.31
CA SER A 71 -18.80 0.15 -6.44
C SER A 71 -19.88 0.89 -7.22
N ALA A 72 -19.54 1.55 -8.34
CA ALA A 72 -20.52 2.24 -9.17
C ALA A 72 -21.54 1.28 -9.79
N ILE A 73 -21.10 0.10 -10.26
CA ILE A 73 -22.00 -0.96 -10.73
C ILE A 73 -22.90 -1.45 -9.59
N GLY A 74 -22.32 -1.65 -8.39
CA GLY A 74 -23.08 -2.01 -7.20
C GLY A 74 -24.17 -1.00 -6.85
N GLU A 75 -23.88 0.30 -6.96
CA GLU A 75 -24.85 1.39 -6.76
C GLU A 75 -25.97 1.36 -7.81
N VAL A 76 -25.64 1.12 -9.09
CA VAL A 76 -26.63 1.03 -10.18
C VAL A 76 -27.54 -0.19 -10.00
N ILE A 77 -26.97 -1.37 -9.72
CA ILE A 77 -27.74 -2.58 -9.44
C ILE A 77 -28.64 -2.34 -8.24
N HIS A 78 -28.09 -1.77 -7.16
CA HIS A 78 -28.88 -1.44 -5.99
C HIS A 78 -30.05 -0.53 -6.37
N GLY A 79 -29.81 0.58 -7.07
CA GLY A 79 -30.87 1.49 -7.51
C GLY A 79 -31.94 0.84 -8.40
N GLN A 80 -31.56 -0.09 -9.28
CA GLN A 80 -32.48 -0.78 -10.18
C GLN A 80 -33.27 -1.91 -9.50
N THR A 81 -32.67 -2.61 -8.53
CA THR A 81 -33.30 -3.75 -7.85
C THR A 81 -33.78 -3.41 -6.44
N PHE A 82 -33.77 -2.14 -6.05
CA PHE A 82 -34.13 -1.71 -4.71
C PHE A 82 -35.63 -1.88 -4.48
N ASP A 83 -35.98 -2.79 -3.58
CA ASP A 83 -37.34 -2.94 -3.07
C ASP A 83 -37.44 -2.26 -1.68
N GLY A 84 -37.97 -1.04 -1.69
CA GLY A 84 -38.13 -0.24 -0.47
C GLY A 84 -39.11 -0.84 0.55
N GLU A 85 -40.16 -1.54 0.10
CA GLU A 85 -41.13 -2.18 1.00
C GLU A 85 -40.55 -3.42 1.66
N LYS A 86 -39.76 -4.20 0.93
CA LYS A 86 -39.04 -5.35 1.50
C LYS A 86 -37.97 -4.90 2.48
N LEU A 87 -37.24 -3.82 2.19
CA LEU A 87 -36.27 -3.26 3.13
C LEU A 87 -36.93 -2.86 4.45
N TYR A 88 -38.11 -2.25 4.42
CA TYR A 88 -38.82 -1.81 5.64
C TYR A 88 -39.35 -2.98 6.46
N ARG A 89 -39.81 -4.05 5.79
CA ARG A 89 -40.24 -5.31 6.43
C ARG A 89 -39.08 -6.03 7.11
N ASP A 90 -37.93 -6.12 6.44
CA ASP A 90 -36.76 -6.88 6.89
C ASP A 90 -35.72 -5.99 7.59
N GLN A 91 -36.09 -4.75 7.94
CA GLN A 91 -35.17 -3.73 8.43
C GLN A 91 -34.51 -4.10 9.76
N LYS A 92 -35.27 -4.76 10.65
CA LYS A 92 -34.78 -5.22 11.95
C LYS A 92 -33.69 -6.29 11.82
N ASP A 93 -33.81 -7.16 10.82
CA ASP A 93 -32.88 -8.27 10.61
C ASP A 93 -31.70 -7.90 9.70
N SER A 94 -31.87 -6.89 8.85
CA SER A 94 -30.82 -6.43 7.92
C SER A 94 -29.72 -5.58 8.57
N LYS A 95 -30.02 -4.81 9.63
CA LYS A 95 -29.00 -4.02 10.36
C LYS A 95 -27.92 -4.89 11.01
N PRO A 96 -28.27 -5.93 11.79
CA PRO A 96 -27.28 -6.85 12.37
C PRO A 96 -26.44 -7.55 11.30
N VAL A 97 -27.07 -8.01 10.21
CA VAL A 97 -26.37 -8.69 9.10
C VAL A 97 -25.38 -7.74 8.43
N ARG A 98 -25.75 -6.48 8.15
CA ARG A 98 -24.81 -5.50 7.57
C ARG A 98 -23.64 -5.20 8.51
N GLN A 99 -23.89 -5.08 9.81
CA GLN A 99 -22.83 -4.85 10.80
C GLN A 99 -21.89 -6.06 10.89
N GLN A 100 -22.43 -7.28 10.86
CA GLN A 100 -21.66 -8.51 10.86
C GLN A 100 -20.79 -8.64 9.59
N VAL A 101 -21.37 -8.42 8.40
CA VAL A 101 -20.62 -8.47 7.14
C VAL A 101 -19.50 -7.44 7.13
N LYS A 102 -19.74 -6.21 7.63
CA LYS A 102 -18.71 -5.19 7.74
C LYS A 102 -17.58 -5.63 8.68
N ALA A 103 -17.92 -6.11 9.87
CA ALA A 103 -16.94 -6.59 10.84
C ALA A 103 -16.09 -7.76 10.29
N ASP A 104 -16.72 -8.68 9.53
CA ASP A 104 -16.02 -9.79 8.89
C ASP A 104 -15.06 -9.33 7.79
N ILE A 105 -15.43 -8.29 7.03
CA ILE A 105 -14.54 -7.68 6.02
C ILE A 105 -13.37 -6.99 6.72
N ASP A 106 -13.63 -6.15 7.72
CA ASP A 106 -12.61 -5.41 8.46
C ASP A 106 -11.61 -6.39 9.09
N LYS A 107 -12.09 -7.47 9.72
CA LYS A 107 -11.23 -8.51 10.30
C LYS A 107 -10.39 -9.24 9.25
N LYS A 108 -10.93 -9.52 8.06
CA LYS A 108 -10.16 -10.14 6.96
C LYS A 108 -9.07 -9.20 6.43
N VAL A 109 -9.38 -7.91 6.32
CA VAL A 109 -8.41 -6.88 5.91
C VAL A 109 -7.30 -6.75 6.95
N GLU A 110 -7.63 -6.68 8.24
CA GLU A 110 -6.65 -6.62 9.33
C GLU A 110 -5.76 -7.88 9.38
N ALA A 111 -6.33 -9.07 9.21
CA ALA A 111 -5.57 -10.32 9.14
C ALA A 111 -4.62 -10.39 7.93
N TYR A 112 -5.02 -9.80 6.79
CA TYR A 112 -4.15 -9.67 5.61
C TYR A 112 -3.02 -8.65 5.84
N LEU A 113 -3.35 -7.46 6.38
CA LEU A 113 -2.38 -6.40 6.65
C LEU A 113 -1.37 -6.75 7.74
N SER A 114 -1.78 -7.52 8.75
CA SER A 114 -0.90 -8.07 9.80
C SER A 114 -0.03 -9.23 9.31
N GLY A 115 -0.32 -9.78 8.12
CA GLY A 115 0.44 -10.88 7.53
C GLY A 115 0.10 -12.27 8.05
N GLU A 116 -0.98 -12.41 8.84
CA GLU A 116 -1.48 -13.71 9.33
C GLU A 116 -2.03 -14.61 8.21
N LYS A 117 -2.46 -14.02 7.08
CA LYS A 117 -2.79 -14.74 5.85
C LYS A 117 -2.03 -14.17 4.66
N LYS A 118 -0.90 -14.79 4.33
CA LYS A 118 -0.28 -14.69 3.00
C LYS A 118 -0.77 -15.87 2.17
N GLY A 119 -1.87 -15.68 1.42
CA GLY A 119 -2.47 -16.71 0.55
C GLY A 119 -3.98 -16.62 0.54
#